data_AF-A0A822H765-F1
#
_entry.id   AF-A0A822H765-F1
#
_cell.length_a   1.000
_cell.length_b   1.000
_cell.length_c   1.000
_cell.angle_alpha   90.00
_cell.angle_beta   90.00
_cell.angle_gamma   90.00
#
_symmetry.space_group_name_H-M   'P 1'
#
loop_
_entity.id
_entity.type
_entity.pdbx_description
1 polymer ?
#
loop_
_entity_poly.entity_id
_entity_poly.type
_entity_poly.pdbx_seq_one_letter_code
_entity_poly.pdbx_strand_id
1 'polypeptide(L)'
;IERRNNQDLKKRSIISQLTMSIWYSFGNIVGYGVEFNACTAGGRLLTAGLYILSLILVASYTANLASDLTIQKSQFVVSGIDDIKNGKVPINRVGIFAGTATEDYIKTVMSPGSRNYYSVHSYQELWDSLEAGIIDVFFGR
;
A
#
# COMPACT_ATOMS: atom_id res chain seq x y z
N ILE A 1 -6.11 -42.50 -28.91
CA ILE A 1 -5.80 -41.28 -29.71
C ILE A 1 -6.67 -40.07 -29.29
N GLU A 2 -7.53 -40.18 -28.26
CA GLU A 2 -8.44 -39.10 -27.82
C GLU A 2 -7.86 -38.01 -26.88
N ARG A 3 -6.54 -38.00 -26.62
CA ARG A 3 -5.92 -37.00 -25.72
C ARG A 3 -5.49 -35.70 -26.41
N ARG A 4 -6.02 -35.37 -27.58
CA ARG A 4 -5.44 -34.30 -28.42
C ARG A 4 -6.38 -33.19 -28.88
N ASN A 5 -7.67 -33.20 -28.52
CA ASN A 5 -8.59 -32.17 -29.01
C ASN A 5 -9.71 -31.80 -28.03
N ASN A 6 -9.38 -31.52 -26.76
CA ASN A 6 -10.34 -30.90 -25.85
C ASN A 6 -9.91 -29.46 -25.54
N GLN A 7 -10.39 -28.54 -26.39
CA GLN A 7 -10.16 -27.09 -26.29
C GLN A 7 -10.80 -26.47 -25.04
N ASP A 8 -11.74 -27.18 -24.38
CA ASP A 8 -12.39 -26.72 -23.14
C ASP A 8 -11.47 -26.71 -21.91
N LEU A 9 -10.41 -27.52 -21.89
CA LEU A 9 -9.47 -27.56 -20.76
C LEU A 9 -8.42 -26.44 -20.81
N LYS A 10 -8.26 -25.78 -21.96
CA LYS A 10 -7.18 -24.79 -22.18
C LYS A 10 -7.58 -23.38 -21.72
N LYS A 11 -8.87 -23.12 -21.52
CA LYS A 11 -9.42 -21.79 -21.21
C LYS A 11 -9.82 -21.60 -19.74
N ARG A 12 -9.70 -22.63 -18.90
CA ARG A 12 -9.82 -22.47 -17.44
C ARG A 12 -8.44 -22.16 -16.87
N SER A 13 -8.29 -20.91 -16.42
CA SER A 13 -7.12 -20.38 -15.73
C SER A 13 -6.43 -21.45 -14.89
N ILE A 14 -5.10 -21.58 -15.00
CA ILE A 14 -4.27 -22.52 -14.21
C ILE A 14 -4.60 -22.37 -12.72
N ILE A 15 -4.93 -21.15 -12.29
CA ILE A 15 -5.41 -20.81 -10.95
C ILE A 15 -6.71 -21.56 -10.64
N SER A 16 -7.71 -21.54 -11.54
CA SER A 16 -8.98 -22.26 -11.35
C SER A 16 -8.78 -23.77 -11.23
N GLN A 17 -7.85 -24.36 -11.97
CA GLN A 17 -7.54 -25.79 -11.88
C GLN A 17 -6.83 -26.13 -10.57
N LEU A 18 -5.89 -25.30 -10.13
CA LEU A 18 -5.24 -25.44 -8.82
C LEU A 18 -6.23 -25.28 -7.67
N THR A 19 -7.13 -24.29 -7.75
CA THR A 19 -8.20 -24.10 -6.76
C THR A 19 -9.13 -25.31 -6.72
N MET A 20 -9.46 -25.91 -7.87
CA MET A 20 -10.29 -27.12 -7.90
C MET A 20 -9.59 -28.35 -7.33
N SER A 21 -8.30 -28.54 -7.60
CA SER A 21 -7.50 -29.64 -7.02
C SER A 21 -7.34 -29.47 -5.51
N ILE A 22 -7.12 -28.24 -5.05
CA ILE A 22 -7.09 -27.90 -3.62
C ILE A 22 -8.45 -28.14 -2.99
N TRP A 23 -9.54 -27.68 -3.61
CA TRP A 23 -10.91 -27.90 -3.15
C TRP A 23 -11.28 -29.39 -3.08
N TYR A 24 -10.86 -30.18 -4.06
CA TYR A 24 -11.12 -31.60 -4.11
C TYR A 24 -10.31 -32.36 -3.04
N SER A 25 -9.02 -32.07 -2.89
CA SER A 25 -8.19 -32.63 -1.81
C SER A 25 -8.75 -32.24 -0.43
N PHE A 26 -9.20 -31.00 -0.31
CA PHE A 26 -9.82 -30.48 0.90
C PHE A 26 -11.14 -31.20 1.24
N GLY A 27 -12.00 -31.45 0.25
CA GLY A 27 -13.23 -32.22 0.41
C GLY A 27 -13.03 -33.71 0.73
N ASN A 28 -11.97 -34.33 0.19
CA ASN A 28 -11.61 -35.70 0.54
C ASN A 28 -11.08 -35.81 1.98
N ILE A 29 -10.30 -34.82 2.42
CA ILE A 29 -9.75 -34.76 3.78
C ILE A 29 -10.85 -34.51 4.83
N VAL A 30 -11.81 -33.63 4.53
CA VAL A 30 -12.91 -33.28 5.46
C VAL A 30 -13.97 -34.39 5.59
N GLY A 31 -13.90 -35.43 4.76
CA GLY A 31 -14.56 -36.71 5.05
C GLY A 31 -16.02 -36.80 4.59
N TYR A 32 -16.22 -37.05 3.29
CA TYR A 32 -17.43 -37.75 2.82
C TYR A 32 -17.31 -39.26 3.09
N GLY A 33 -17.17 -39.67 4.36
CA GLY A 33 -16.98 -41.10 4.64
C GLY A 33 -16.98 -41.62 6.08
N VAL A 34 -17.00 -40.79 7.12
CA VAL A 34 -17.22 -41.28 8.50
C VAL A 34 -18.07 -40.28 9.24
N GLU A 35 -19.22 -40.75 9.69
CA GLU A 35 -20.26 -40.08 10.46
C GLU A 35 -19.75 -38.95 11.37
N PHE A 36 -20.25 -37.74 11.12
CA PHE A 36 -19.98 -36.56 11.94
C PHE A 36 -20.67 -36.67 13.30
N ASN A 37 -19.99 -37.34 14.23
CA ASN A 37 -20.02 -36.97 15.64
C ASN A 37 -18.61 -36.48 15.97
N ALA A 38 -18.46 -35.25 16.46
CA ALA A 38 -17.16 -34.62 16.74
C ALA A 38 -16.45 -35.23 17.98
N CYS A 39 -16.26 -36.55 17.96
CA CYS A 39 -15.70 -37.35 19.05
C CYS A 39 -14.32 -37.94 18.69
N THR A 40 -13.95 -38.00 17.41
CA THR A 40 -12.68 -38.57 16.94
C THR A 40 -11.59 -37.50 16.78
N ALA A 41 -10.38 -37.81 17.29
CA ALA A 41 -9.23 -36.90 17.34
C ALA A 41 -8.84 -36.29 15.97
N GLY A 42 -9.03 -37.03 14.88
CA GLY A 42 -8.76 -36.57 13.51
C GLY A 42 -9.63 -35.38 13.08
N GLY A 43 -10.92 -35.38 13.44
CA GLY A 43 -11.83 -34.28 13.09
C GLY A 43 -11.43 -32.96 13.74
N ARG A 44 -10.99 -33.00 15.01
CA ARG A 44 -10.51 -31.79 15.73
C ARG A 44 -9.24 -31.22 15.09
N LEU A 45 -8.31 -32.08 14.67
CA LEU A 45 -7.09 -31.66 14.00
C LEU A 45 -7.39 -31.02 12.63
N LEU A 46 -8.35 -31.57 11.89
CA LEU A 46 -8.77 -30.99 10.61
C LEU A 46 -9.49 -29.66 10.79
N THR A 47 -10.39 -29.55 11.76
CA THR A 47 -11.02 -28.28 12.11
C THR A 47 -9.97 -27.25 12.54
N ALA A 48 -8.98 -27.62 13.37
CA ALA A 48 -7.90 -26.72 13.75
C ALA A 48 -7.04 -26.29 12.54
N GLY A 49 -6.70 -27.21 11.64
CA GLY A 49 -5.98 -26.90 10.40
C GLY A 49 -6.77 -25.96 9.48
N LEU A 50 -8.08 -26.15 9.41
CA LEU A 50 -9.02 -25.26 8.72
C LEU A 50 -9.06 -23.86 9.30
N TYR A 51 -9.16 -23.75 10.61
CA TYR A 51 -9.14 -22.47 11.30
C TYR A 51 -7.82 -21.73 11.07
N ILE A 52 -6.69 -22.44 11.16
CA ILE A 52 -5.37 -21.86 10.90
C ILE A 52 -5.25 -21.41 9.44
N LEU A 53 -5.70 -22.22 8.48
CA LEU A 53 -5.73 -21.85 7.05
C LEU A 53 -6.58 -20.59 6.81
N SER A 54 -7.76 -20.52 7.43
CA SER A 54 -8.65 -19.36 7.35
C SER A 54 -7.97 -18.11 7.92
N LEU A 55 -7.31 -18.21 9.07
CA LEU A 55 -6.56 -17.12 9.68
C LEU A 55 -5.41 -16.65 8.78
N ILE A 56 -4.66 -17.56 8.15
CA ILE A 56 -3.57 -17.22 7.22
C ILE A 56 -4.10 -16.49 5.98
N LEU A 57 -5.26 -16.90 5.45
CA LEU A 57 -5.88 -16.24 4.30
C LEU A 57 -6.34 -14.82 4.64
N VAL A 58 -7.01 -14.64 5.78
CA VAL A 58 -7.43 -13.33 6.27
C VAL A 58 -6.22 -12.45 6.58
N ALA A 59 -5.17 -13.00 7.21
CA ALA A 59 -3.94 -12.28 7.49
C ALA A 59 -3.22 -11.87 6.20
N SER A 60 -3.13 -12.74 5.19
CA SER A 60 -2.55 -12.42 3.89
C SER A 60 -3.34 -11.35 3.13
N TYR A 61 -4.67 -11.41 3.18
CA TYR A 61 -5.52 -10.36 2.61
C TYR A 61 -5.33 -9.02 3.33
N THR A 62 -5.30 -9.05 4.67
CA THR A 62 -5.06 -7.87 5.50
C THR A 62 -3.64 -7.32 5.29
N ALA A 63 -2.64 -8.17 5.11
CA ALA A 63 -1.25 -7.79 4.86
C ALA A 63 -1.06 -7.18 3.47
N ASN A 64 -1.68 -7.75 2.44
CA ASN A 64 -1.65 -7.18 1.09
C ASN A 64 -2.35 -5.81 1.08
N LEU A 65 -3.49 -5.68 1.75
CA LEU A 65 -4.19 -4.40 1.91
C LEU A 65 -3.37 -3.38 2.73
N ALA A 66 -2.77 -3.82 3.84
CA ALA A 66 -1.96 -2.97 4.70
C ALA A 66 -0.66 -2.54 3.99
N SER A 67 -0.09 -3.39 3.15
CA SER A 67 1.06 -3.06 2.30
C SER A 67 0.70 -1.94 1.33
N ASP A 68 -0.43 -2.03 0.64
CA ASP A 68 -0.89 -0.97 -0.26
C ASP A 68 -1.21 0.33 0.49
N LEU A 69 -1.77 0.24 1.70
CA LEU A 69 -2.02 1.41 2.54
C LEU A 69 -0.72 2.06 3.04
N THR A 70 0.31 1.26 3.34
CA THR A 70 1.63 1.74 3.77
C THR A 70 2.38 2.38 2.60
N ILE A 71 2.29 1.81 1.40
CA ILE A 71 2.86 2.38 0.18
C ILE A 71 2.23 3.76 -0.10
N GLN A 72 0.91 3.89 0.02
CA GLN A 72 0.24 5.18 -0.16
C GLN A 72 0.65 6.21 0.90
N LYS A 73 0.68 5.83 2.19
CA LYS A 73 1.17 6.70 3.27
C LYS A 73 2.61 7.18 3.03
N SER A 74 3.47 6.33 2.46
CA SER A 74 4.86 6.69 2.14
C SER A 74 4.98 7.65 0.95
N GLN A 75 4.07 7.61 -0.02
CA GLN A 75 4.09 8.53 -1.18
C GLN A 75 3.67 9.96 -0.84
N PHE A 76 2.95 10.17 0.27
CA PHE A 76 2.65 11.51 0.79
C PHE A 76 3.84 12.19 1.48
N VAL A 77 4.94 11.46 1.71
CA VAL A 77 6.20 12.06 2.16
C VAL A 77 6.86 12.69 0.94
N VAL A 78 6.76 14.02 0.85
CA VAL A 78 7.43 14.83 -0.17
C VAL A 78 8.92 14.51 -0.14
N SER A 79 9.42 13.83 -1.18
CA SER A 79 10.78 13.28 -1.21
C SER A 79 11.80 14.31 -1.69
N GLY A 80 11.36 15.43 -2.25
CA GLY A 80 12.26 16.51 -2.64
C GLY A 80 11.60 17.60 -3.48
N ILE A 81 12.46 18.47 -4.01
CA ILE A 81 12.04 19.63 -4.81
C ILE A 81 11.39 19.25 -6.14
N ASP A 82 11.67 18.03 -6.62
CA ASP A 82 11.07 17.45 -7.82
C ASP A 82 9.56 17.19 -7.65
N ASP A 83 9.09 16.87 -6.44
CA ASP A 83 7.66 16.67 -6.18
C ASP A 83 6.88 17.99 -6.24
N ILE A 84 7.52 19.10 -5.88
CA ILE A 84 6.96 20.46 -5.99
C ILE A 84 6.92 20.88 -7.46
N LYS A 85 7.98 20.58 -8.22
CA LYS A 85 8.04 20.83 -9.67
C LYS A 85 7.02 20.01 -10.46
N ASN A 86 6.72 18.79 -10.00
CA ASN A 86 5.70 17.92 -10.57
C ASN A 86 4.27 18.28 -10.13
N GLY A 87 4.09 19.35 -9.35
CA GLY A 87 2.77 19.88 -8.98
C GLY A 87 2.05 19.10 -7.89
N LYS A 88 2.74 18.24 -7.12
CA LYS A 88 2.13 17.53 -5.98
C LYS A 88 1.83 18.46 -4.80
N VAL A 89 2.57 19.55 -4.69
CA VAL A 89 2.37 20.60 -3.68
C VAL A 89 2.39 21.96 -4.38
N PRO A 90 1.40 22.83 -4.15
CA PRO A 90 1.40 24.16 -4.74
C PRO A 90 2.52 25.00 -4.12
N ILE A 91 3.24 25.75 -4.95
CA ILE A 91 4.45 26.52 -4.55
C ILE A 91 4.13 27.50 -3.40
N ASN A 92 2.88 27.98 -3.32
CA ASN A 92 2.40 28.90 -2.29
C ASN A 92 2.32 28.31 -0.87
N ARG A 93 2.46 26.99 -0.73
CA ARG A 93 2.46 26.28 0.56
C ARG A 93 3.85 25.81 0.99
N VAL A 94 4.89 26.31 0.31
CA VAL A 94 6.27 26.00 0.62
C VAL A 94 6.88 27.17 1.40
N GLY A 95 7.32 26.88 2.63
CA GLY A 95 8.00 27.83 3.51
C GLY A 95 9.53 27.79 3.31
N ILE A 96 10.17 28.95 3.21
CA ILE A 96 11.64 29.08 3.11
C ILE A 96 12.11 30.25 3.98
N PHE A 97 13.23 30.11 4.69
CA PHE A 97 13.82 31.24 5.42
C PHE A 97 14.34 32.32 4.46
N ALA A 98 13.90 33.55 4.66
CA ALA A 98 14.36 34.70 3.88
C ALA A 98 15.85 35.00 4.13
N GLY A 99 16.59 35.28 3.06
CA GLY A 99 18.01 35.62 3.11
C GLY A 99 18.96 34.43 3.23
N THR A 100 18.47 33.20 3.01
CA THR A 100 19.29 31.98 3.07
C THR A 100 19.81 31.57 1.70
N ALA A 101 20.92 30.84 1.67
CA ALA A 101 21.42 30.21 0.45
C ALA A 101 20.41 29.22 -0.17
N THR A 102 19.55 28.63 0.67
CA THR A 102 18.44 27.77 0.26
C THR A 102 17.41 28.54 -0.56
N GLU A 103 17.09 29.78 -0.18
CA GLU A 103 16.18 30.64 -0.96
C GLU A 103 16.72 30.91 -2.37
N ASP A 104 18.00 31.25 -2.49
CA ASP A 104 18.65 31.53 -3.78
C ASP A 104 18.73 30.28 -4.67
N TYR A 105 19.03 29.13 -4.07
CA TYR A 105 19.03 27.85 -4.77
C TYR A 105 17.63 27.50 -5.29
N ILE A 106 16.59 27.61 -4.46
CA ILE A 106 15.22 27.27 -4.84
C ILE A 106 14.69 28.23 -5.92
N LYS A 107 14.96 29.53 -5.82
CA LYS A 107 14.63 30.50 -6.88
C LYS A 107 15.23 30.10 -8.24
N THR A 108 16.48 29.64 -8.22
CA THR A 108 17.20 29.21 -9.42
C THR A 108 16.58 27.95 -10.03
N VAL A 109 16.18 26.99 -9.21
CA VAL A 109 15.68 25.68 -9.66
C VAL A 109 14.19 25.71 -10.05
N MET A 110 13.36 26.51 -9.37
CA MET A 110 11.90 26.41 -9.48
C MET A 110 11.29 27.28 -10.59
N SER A 111 11.94 28.38 -10.97
CA SER A 111 11.81 29.14 -12.23
C SER A 111 12.28 30.59 -12.00
N PRO A 112 12.98 31.21 -12.96
CA PRO A 112 13.36 32.62 -12.87
C PRO A 112 12.11 33.52 -12.99
N GLY A 113 11.48 33.86 -11.85
CA GLY A 113 10.41 34.86 -11.80
C GLY A 113 9.19 34.52 -10.94
N SER A 114 9.05 33.29 -10.44
CA SER A 114 7.93 32.93 -9.56
C SER A 114 8.27 33.23 -8.09
N ARG A 115 7.67 34.28 -7.53
CA ARG A 115 7.76 34.64 -6.10
C ARG A 115 6.63 34.05 -5.24
N ASN A 116 5.98 32.99 -5.71
CA ASN A 116 4.83 32.43 -5.01
C ASN A 116 5.25 31.45 -3.91
N TYR A 117 6.27 31.75 -3.12
CA TYR A 117 6.68 30.96 -1.95
C TYR A 117 6.46 31.76 -0.66
N TYR A 118 6.28 31.07 0.46
CA TYR A 118 6.08 31.72 1.75
C TYR A 118 7.43 31.99 2.41
N SER A 119 7.82 33.26 2.50
CA SER A 119 9.06 33.65 3.18
C SER A 119 8.84 33.72 4.68
N VAL A 120 9.60 32.93 5.43
CA VAL A 120 9.55 32.92 6.90
C VAL A 120 10.77 33.66 7.44
N HIS A 121 10.61 34.44 8.50
CA HIS A 121 11.71 35.22 9.10
C HIS A 121 12.12 34.69 10.47
N SER A 122 11.24 33.98 11.16
CA SER A 122 11.47 33.45 12.51
C SER A 122 11.00 32.01 12.65
N TYR A 123 11.65 31.22 13.51
CA TYR A 123 11.18 29.89 13.87
C TYR A 123 9.78 29.92 14.49
N GLN A 124 9.41 30.98 15.20
CA GLN A 124 8.06 31.08 15.78
C GLN A 124 6.99 31.21 14.70
N GLU A 125 7.22 32.10 13.73
CA GLU A 125 6.37 32.27 12.55
C GLU A 125 6.29 30.99 11.70
N LEU A 126 7.38 30.23 11.64
CA LEU A 126 7.43 28.92 10.99
C LEU A 126 6.48 27.92 11.65
N TRP A 127 6.55 27.79 12.97
CA TRP A 127 5.69 26.84 13.70
C TRP A 127 4.24 27.26 13.62
N ASP A 128 3.94 28.55 13.78
CA ASP A 128 2.58 29.09 13.69
C ASP A 128 1.99 28.87 12.29
N SER A 129 2.78 29.02 11.22
CA SER A 129 2.32 28.81 9.84
C SER A 129 2.17 27.34 9.46
N LEU A 130 2.95 26.43 10.05
CA LEU A 130 2.75 24.98 9.94
C LEU A 130 1.49 24.53 10.69
N GLU A 131 1.28 25.05 11.90
CA GLU A 131 0.10 24.71 12.72
C GLU A 131 -1.19 25.25 12.10
N ALA A 132 -1.14 26.46 11.53
CA ALA A 132 -2.25 27.05 10.80
C ALA A 132 -2.54 26.39 9.44
N GLY A 133 -1.68 25.48 8.97
CA GLY A 133 -1.82 24.81 7.67
C GLY A 133 -1.65 25.75 6.47
N ILE A 134 -0.95 26.87 6.66
CA ILE A 134 -0.61 27.83 5.59
C ILE A 134 0.50 27.24 4.72
N ILE A 135 1.47 26.58 5.36
CA ILE A 135 2.55 25.85 4.71
C ILE A 135 2.47 24.35 5.05
N ASP A 136 2.66 23.51 4.04
CA ASP A 136 2.65 22.04 4.19
C ASP A 136 4.08 21.49 4.32
N VAL A 137 5.06 22.22 3.78
CA VAL A 137 6.48 21.82 3.73
C VAL A 137 7.37 23.03 3.96
N PHE A 138 8.46 22.81 4.70
CA PHE A 138 9.48 23.82 4.95
C PHE A 138 10.86 23.33 4.52
N PHE A 139 11.63 24.21 3.87
CA PHE A 139 13.04 23.98 3.52
C PHE A 139 13.95 24.97 4.25
N GLY A 140 14.75 24.45 5.17
CA GLY A 140 15.77 25.19 5.90
C GLY A 140 16.62 24.27 6.76
N ARG A 141 17.79 24.76 7.15
CA ARG A 141 18.72 24.09 8.06
C ARG A 141 18.92 24.94 9.30
#